data_AF-A0A6J7ZT25-F1
#
_entry.id   AF-A0A6J7ZT25-F1
#
_cell.length_a   1.000
_cell.length_b   1.000
_cell.length_c   1.000
_cell.angle_alpha   90.00
_cell.angle_beta   90.00
_cell.angle_gamma   90.00
#
_symmetry.space_group_name_H-M   'P 1'
#
loop_
_entity.id
_entity.type
_entity.pdbx_description
1 polymer ?
#
loop_
_entity_poly.entity_id
_entity_poly.type
_entity_poly.pdbx_seq_one_letter_code
_entity_poly.pdbx_strand_id
1 'polypeptide(L)'
;MVSLFSQETGLVLATEKFESKTGSEQAVAQGIIEECGLKGKLITADALHCNVTTVRKIIESENDYLIAVKKNQIKLYNSGRKVGIQRKKPL
;
A
#
# COMPACT_ATOMS: atom_id res chain seq x y z
N MET A 1 9.98 -4.55 -10.99
CA MET A 1 10.79 -3.93 -9.92
C MET A 1 9.83 -3.17 -9.02
N VAL A 2 10.01 -3.24 -7.70
CA VAL A 2 9.21 -2.51 -6.70
C VAL A 2 10.17 -1.69 -5.86
N SER A 3 9.76 -0.48 -5.46
CA SER A 3 10.56 0.41 -4.62
C SER A 3 9.70 1.02 -3.51
N LEU A 4 10.25 1.09 -2.30
CA LEU A 4 9.68 1.84 -1.19
C LEU A 4 10.29 3.24 -1.18
N PHE A 5 9.47 4.24 -1.50
CA PHE A 5 9.90 5.63 -1.59
C PHE A 5 9.37 6.45 -0.40
N SER A 6 10.27 7.17 0.25
CA SER A 6 9.93 8.13 1.30
C SER A 6 9.61 9.49 0.68
N GLN A 7 8.34 9.89 0.75
CA GLN A 7 7.89 11.21 0.31
C GLN A 7 8.53 12.35 1.11
N GLU A 8 8.76 12.13 2.42
CA GLU A 8 9.33 13.13 3.32
C GLU A 8 10.80 13.43 3.01
N THR A 9 11.60 12.40 2.75
CA THR A 9 13.05 12.54 2.56
C THR A 9 13.50 12.53 1.10
N GLY A 10 12.61 12.16 0.18
CA GLY A 10 12.94 11.99 -1.24
C GLY A 10 13.81 10.78 -1.56
N LEU A 11 13.95 9.82 -0.62
CA LEU A 11 14.82 8.66 -0.76
C LEU A 11 14.06 7.39 -1.10
N VAL A 12 14.72 6.49 -1.84
CA VAL A 12 14.29 5.10 -1.99
C VAL A 12 14.91 4.30 -0.85
N LEU A 13 14.07 3.80 0.06
CA LEU A 13 14.49 3.08 1.27
C LEU A 13 14.78 1.60 0.99
N ALA A 14 14.06 1.02 0.03
CA ALA A 14 14.25 -0.36 -0.42
C ALA A 14 13.87 -0.47 -1.89
N THR A 15 14.53 -1.34 -2.62
CA THR A 15 14.15 -1.67 -3.99
C THR A 15 14.48 -3.12 -4.30
N GLU A 16 13.58 -3.80 -4.99
CA GLU A 16 13.77 -5.19 -5.35
C GLU A 16 13.20 -5.48 -6.74
N LYS A 17 13.88 -6.37 -7.47
CA LYS A 17 13.43 -6.85 -8.77
C LYS A 17 12.62 -8.12 -8.55
N PHE A 18 11.48 -8.24 -9.24
CA PHE A 18 10.75 -9.49 -9.32
C PHE A 18 11.00 -10.13 -10.69
N GLU A 19 11.14 -11.45 -10.70
CA GLU A 19 11.10 -12.24 -11.93
C GLU A 19 9.75 -12.93 -12.05
N SER A 20 9.06 -12.73 -13.18
CA SER A 20 7.69 -13.21 -13.38
C SER A 20 7.53 -14.74 -13.35
N LYS A 21 8.62 -15.50 -13.39
CA LYS A 21 8.62 -16.96 -13.28
C LYS A 21 8.65 -17.46 -11.83
N THR A 22 9.15 -16.67 -10.89
CA THR A 22 9.43 -17.08 -9.50
C THR A 22 8.59 -16.33 -8.48
N GLY A 23 8.05 -15.17 -8.84
CA GLY A 23 7.22 -14.36 -7.96
C GLY A 23 6.39 -13.33 -8.71
N SER A 24 5.52 -12.67 -7.95
CA SER A 24 4.72 -11.55 -8.43
C SER A 24 5.23 -10.25 -7.84
N GLU A 25 4.97 -9.14 -8.53
CA GLU A 25 5.23 -7.79 -8.03
C GLU A 25 4.60 -7.56 -6.64
N GLN A 26 3.39 -8.09 -6.42
CA GLN A 26 2.71 -7.95 -5.13
C GLN A 26 3.42 -8.69 -4.00
N ALA A 27 3.99 -9.86 -4.28
CA ALA A 27 4.74 -10.64 -3.28
C ALA A 27 6.01 -9.89 -2.83
N VAL A 28 6.73 -9.29 -3.80
CA VAL A 28 7.90 -8.46 -3.50
C VAL A 28 7.52 -7.22 -2.70
N ALA A 29 6.44 -6.53 -3.08
CA ALA A 29 5.94 -5.39 -2.31
C ALA A 29 5.57 -5.77 -0.86
N GLN A 30 4.97 -6.95 -0.66
CA GLN A 30 4.62 -7.45 0.67
C GLN A 30 5.87 -7.74 1.51
N GLY A 31 6.91 -8.32 0.93
CA GLY A 31 8.20 -8.55 1.61
C GLY A 31 8.85 -7.23 2.05
N ILE A 32 8.90 -6.24 1.15
CA ILE A 32 9.45 -4.92 1.49
C ILE A 32 8.69 -4.27 2.66
N ILE A 33 7.36 -4.38 2.71
CA ILE A 33 6.55 -3.84 3.81
C ILE A 33 6.86 -4.54 5.14
N GLU A 34 7.01 -5.86 5.11
CA GLU A 34 7.32 -6.68 6.29
C GLU A 34 8.73 -6.39 6.84
N GLU A 35 9.71 -6.17 5.95
CA GLU A 35 11.11 -5.93 6.30
C GLU A 35 11.44 -4.45 6.58
N CYS A 36 10.53 -3.52 6.24
CA CYS A 36 10.73 -2.07 6.33
C CYS A 36 11.13 -1.59 7.74
N GLY A 37 10.62 -2.23 8.79
CA GLY A 37 10.89 -1.88 10.19
C GLY A 37 10.34 -0.51 10.65
N LEU A 38 9.78 0.29 9.75
CA LEU A 38 9.10 1.54 10.07
C LEU A 38 7.72 1.25 10.64
N LYS A 39 7.30 2.09 11.59
CA LYS A 39 5.98 2.04 12.24
C LYS A 39 5.32 3.41 12.21
N GLY A 40 3.99 3.44 12.26
CA GLY A 40 3.19 4.67 12.28
C GLY A 40 3.32 5.51 11.02
N LYS A 41 3.64 4.88 9.87
CA LYS A 41 3.73 5.55 8.56
C LYS A 41 2.49 5.26 7.72
N LEU A 42 2.16 6.20 6.84
CA LEU A 42 1.13 6.01 5.81
C LEU A 42 1.77 5.39 4.57
N ILE A 43 1.44 4.14 4.27
CA ILE A 43 1.87 3.45 3.05
C ILE A 43 0.87 3.75 1.93
N THR A 44 1.35 4.38 0.87
CA THR A 44 0.57 4.64 -0.33
C THR A 44 0.95 3.67 -1.44
N ALA A 45 -0.04 3.12 -2.16
CA ALA A 45 0.22 2.23 -3.28
C ALA A 45 -0.85 2.34 -4.37
N ASP A 46 -0.51 1.87 -5.57
CA ASP A 46 -1.43 1.85 -6.70
C ASP A 46 -2.53 0.78 -6.53
N ALA A 47 -3.42 0.71 -7.52
CA ALA A 47 -4.53 -0.24 -7.47
C ALA A 47 -4.16 -1.71 -7.75
N LEU A 48 -2.93 -2.00 -8.21
CA LEU A 48 -2.41 -3.36 -8.35
C LEU A 48 -2.11 -3.98 -6.97
N HIS A 49 -1.71 -3.15 -6.00
CA HIS A 49 -1.46 -3.55 -4.62
C HIS A 49 -2.72 -3.56 -3.74
N CYS A 50 -3.89 -3.23 -4.30
CA CYS A 50 -5.17 -3.27 -3.60
C CYS A 50 -5.67 -4.71 -3.42
N ASN A 51 -5.06 -5.44 -2.49
CA ASN A 51 -5.45 -6.77 -2.10
C ASN A 51 -5.37 -6.95 -0.57
N VAL A 52 -6.12 -7.92 -0.05
CA VAL A 52 -6.25 -8.16 1.40
C VAL A 52 -4.91 -8.51 2.04
N THR A 53 -4.06 -9.29 1.37
CA THR A 53 -2.75 -9.71 1.89
C THR A 53 -1.82 -8.51 2.09
N THR A 54 -1.73 -7.61 1.12
CA THR A 54 -0.93 -6.39 1.22
C THR A 54 -1.44 -5.49 2.34
N VAL A 55 -2.76 -5.23 2.42
CA VAL A 55 -3.33 -4.43 3.51
C VAL A 55 -3.05 -5.06 4.87
N ARG A 56 -3.16 -6.38 4.98
CA ARG A 56 -2.86 -7.11 6.20
C ARG A 56 -1.42 -6.93 6.65
N LYS A 57 -0.45 -7.05 5.73
CA LYS A 57 0.98 -6.83 6.01
C LYS A 57 1.29 -5.39 6.45
N ILE A 58 0.56 -4.39 5.92
CA ILE A 58 0.69 -3.00 6.38
C ILE A 58 0.17 -2.84 7.81
N ILE A 59 -0.98 -3.44 8.14
CA ILE A 59 -1.55 -3.39 9.49
C ILE A 59 -0.67 -4.15 10.50
N GLU A 60 -0.18 -5.34 10.14
CA GLU A 60 0.71 -6.17 10.97
C GLU A 60 2.06 -5.48 11.24
N SER A 61 2.52 -4.60 10.35
CA SER A 61 3.71 -3.77 10.55
C SER A 61 3.43 -2.46 11.32
N GLU A 62 2.24 -2.30 11.91
CA GLU A 62 1.83 -1.12 12.67
C GLU A 62 1.83 0.18 11.83
N ASN A 63 1.45 0.07 10.56
CA ASN A 63 1.36 1.18 9.62
C ASN A 63 -0.08 1.37 9.12
N ASP A 64 -0.36 2.56 8.60
CA ASP A 64 -1.62 2.91 7.95
C ASP A 64 -1.51 2.78 6.42
N TYR A 65 -2.63 2.74 5.70
CA TYR A 65 -2.63 2.58 4.24
C TYR A 65 -3.57 3.55 3.50
N LEU A 66 -3.15 3.97 2.32
CA LEU A 66 -3.98 4.64 1.30
C LEU A 66 -3.71 4.01 -0.05
N ILE A 67 -4.64 3.18 -0.52
CA ILE A 67 -4.46 2.38 -1.74
C ILE A 67 -5.59 2.67 -2.72
N ALA A 68 -5.26 2.89 -3.99
CA ALA A 68 -6.24 3.10 -5.03
C ALA A 68 -7.07 1.82 -5.29
N VAL A 69 -8.35 1.96 -5.66
CA VAL A 69 -9.22 0.82 -5.98
C VAL A 69 -9.56 0.85 -7.47
N LYS A 70 -9.36 -0.28 -8.19
CA LYS A 70 -9.78 -0.39 -9.60
C LYS A 70 -11.32 -0.40 -9.71
N LYS A 71 -11.86 0.27 -10.73
CA LYS A 71 -13.31 0.36 -10.98
C LYS A 71 -13.97 -1.00 -11.24
N ASN A 72 -13.22 -2.00 -11.74
CA ASN A 72 -13.72 -3.35 -11.96
C ASN A 72 -14.02 -4.11 -10.65
N GLN A 73 -13.49 -3.68 -9.51
CA GLN A 73 -13.83 -4.20 -8.19
C GLN A 73 -15.11 -3.52 -7.66
N ILE A 74 -16.24 -3.73 -8.34
CA ILE A 74 -17.47 -2.93 -8.19
C ILE A 74 -17.93 -2.82 -6.72
N LYS A 75 -17.92 -3.92 -5.97
CA LYS A 75 -18.34 -3.90 -4.55
C LYS A 75 -17.46 -2.97 -3.70
N LEU A 76 -16.13 -3.11 -3.82
CA LEU A 76 -15.17 -2.32 -3.07
C LEU A 76 -15.17 -0.86 -3.54
N TYR A 77 -15.22 -0.64 -4.85
CA TYR A 77 -15.28 0.69 -5.46
C TYR A 77 -16.53 1.46 -5.01
N ASN A 78 -17.69 0.80 -4.97
CA ASN A 78 -18.94 1.41 -4.50
C ASN A 78 -18.95 1.64 -2.99
N SER A 79 -18.26 0.79 -2.21
CA SER A 79 -18.07 1.00 -0.77
C SER A 79 -17.18 2.23 -0.50
N GLY A 80 -16.07 2.36 -1.23
CA GLY A 80 -15.14 3.48 -1.12
C GLY A 80 -15.74 4.83 -1.49
N ARG A 81 -16.70 4.88 -2.42
CA ARG A 81 -17.48 6.11 -2.72
C ARG A 81 -18.25 6.66 -1.50
N LYS A 82 -18.55 5.82 -0.51
CA LYS A 82 -19.18 6.26 0.76
C LYS A 82 -18.15 6.79 1.76
N VAL A 83 -16.89 6.42 1.61
CA VAL A 83 -15.75 6.89 2.40
C VAL A 83 -15.06 8.03 1.65
N GLY A 84 -15.82 9.08 1.32
CA GLY A 84 -15.22 10.38 1.05
C GLY A 84 -14.59 10.88 2.34
N ILE A 85 -13.34 11.37 2.27
CA ILE A 85 -12.58 11.91 3.40
C ILE A 85 -13.50 12.79 4.26
N GLN A 86 -13.96 12.28 5.40
CA GLN A 86 -14.58 13.10 6.43
C GLN A 86 -13.44 13.88 7.06
N ARG A 87 -13.11 15.04 6.50
CA ARG A 87 -12.32 16.03 7.23
C ARG A 87 -13.15 16.38 8.45
N LYS A 88 -12.73 15.95 9.65
CA LYS A 88 -13.18 16.58 10.89
C LYS A 88 -12.95 18.08 10.72
N LYS A 89 -14.00 18.89 10.89
CA LYS A 89 -13.86 20.34 10.96
C LYS A 89 -12.77 20.67 11.99
N PRO A 90 -11.82 21.58 11.68
CA PRO A 90 -10.95 22.11 12.70
C PRO A 90 -11.83 22.81 13.76
N LEU A 91 -11.40 22.66 15.03
CA LEU A 91 -12.00 23.29 16.20
C LEU A 91 -12.19 24.80 15.99
#